data_AF-A0A7V5R7A5-F1
#
_entry.id   AF-A0A7V5R7A5-F1
#
_cell.length_a   1.000
_cell.length_b   1.000
_cell.length_c   1.000
_cell.angle_alpha   90.00
_cell.angle_beta   90.00
_cell.angle_gamma   90.00
#
_symmetry.space_group_name_H-M   'P 1'
#
loop_
_entity.id
_entity.type
_entity.pdbx_description
1 polymer ?
#
loop_
_entity_poly.entity_id
_entity_poly.type
_entity_poly.pdbx_seq_one_letter_code
_entity_poly.pdbx_strand_id
1 'polypeptide(L)'
;GGYVKMYGEQQGEPIPESEQARSFSHKSVKQRFAIVFGGPLFNLLFAVVLFFIMFALAGLPEPVDTTNIGQVSPGSVAEKAGLKAGDRIVTIDGQKTLSWQQVSELIKNSGGKEVVLVVDRGGKNITVRAVPTMEKVKNIFGEVVGERYLLGITRSDEIRYRKVGVVESVKAAFIQTWNLIYLTIMGIVKIIERVVPASELGGPIRIAEIAGQQLEAGWMNLLYFMGLLSVNLGILNLLPIPVLDGGHLFFLTIEGLRGKPVSDRVMEISQKIGIALLATLMLFVFYNDIFRIVRRWMGS
;
A
#
# COMPACT_ATOMS: atom_id res chain seq x y z
N GLY A 1 9.60 4.22 -17.14
CA GLY A 1 10.18 5.50 -17.56
C GLY A 1 11.59 5.25 -18.02
N GLY A 2 11.87 5.44 -19.31
CA GLY A 2 13.26 5.55 -19.77
C GLY A 2 13.80 6.91 -19.36
N TYR A 3 15.06 6.97 -18.95
CA TYR A 3 15.76 8.23 -18.70
C TYR A 3 15.81 9.02 -20.01
N VAL A 4 14.85 9.93 -20.22
CA VAL A 4 14.86 10.86 -21.35
C VAL A 4 15.78 12.01 -20.95
N LYS A 5 17.01 11.96 -21.45
CA LYS A 5 18.00 13.03 -21.28
C LYS A 5 17.37 14.34 -21.74
N MET A 6 17.24 15.33 -20.84
CA MET A 6 16.55 16.57 -21.20
C MET A 6 17.42 17.37 -22.16
N TYR A 7 16.81 17.95 -23.19
CA TYR A 7 17.53 18.75 -24.16
C TYR A 7 18.24 19.92 -23.46
N GLY A 8 19.58 19.97 -23.57
CA GLY A 8 20.42 20.98 -22.88
C GLY A 8 20.69 20.73 -21.39
N GLU A 9 20.48 19.51 -20.89
CA GLU A 9 20.85 19.09 -19.52
C GLU A 9 22.37 18.99 -19.31
N GLN A 10 23.12 18.73 -20.39
CA GLN A 10 24.58 18.62 -20.36
C GLN A 10 25.20 20.03 -20.47
N GLN A 11 25.68 20.58 -19.34
CA GLN A 11 26.35 21.87 -19.34
C GLN A 11 27.69 21.76 -20.10
N GLY A 12 27.85 22.54 -21.18
CA GLY A 12 29.05 22.58 -22.02
C GLY A 12 28.86 22.21 -23.49
N GLU A 13 27.69 21.68 -23.90
CA GLU A 13 27.36 21.59 -25.33
C GLU A 13 26.98 22.98 -25.87
N PRO A 14 27.56 23.44 -27.00
CA PRO A 14 27.15 24.68 -27.62
C PRO A 14 25.74 24.53 -28.19
N ILE A 15 24.76 25.15 -27.54
CA ILE A 15 23.36 25.18 -27.99
C ILE A 15 23.18 26.42 -28.88
N PRO A 16 22.70 26.27 -30.13
CA PRO A 16 22.40 27.40 -31.01
C PRO A 16 21.50 28.43 -30.33
N GLU A 17 21.74 29.73 -30.52
CA GLU A 17 20.96 30.81 -29.89
C GLU A 17 19.44 30.67 -30.13
N SER A 18 19.03 30.16 -31.30
CA SER A 18 17.62 29.89 -31.64
C SER A 18 16.97 28.79 -30.78
N GLU A 19 17.75 27.97 -30.08
CA GLU A 19 17.29 26.82 -29.30
C GLU A 19 17.59 26.94 -27.81
N GLN A 20 18.33 27.98 -27.38
CA GLN A 20 18.60 28.26 -25.96
C GLN A 20 17.32 28.41 -25.13
N ALA A 21 16.23 28.96 -25.71
CA ALA A 21 14.94 29.05 -25.04
C ALA A 21 14.29 27.67 -24.73
N ARG A 22 14.67 26.62 -25.47
CA ARG A 22 14.23 25.24 -25.26
C ARG A 22 15.17 24.47 -24.31
N SER A 23 16.41 24.92 -24.13
CA SER A 23 17.39 24.32 -23.24
C SER A 23 16.94 24.33 -21.78
N PHE A 24 17.03 23.17 -21.12
CA PHE A 24 16.69 23.03 -19.69
C PHE A 24 17.54 23.96 -18.81
N SER A 25 18.84 24.09 -19.09
CA SER A 25 19.79 24.90 -18.30
C SER A 25 19.51 26.40 -18.34
N HIS A 26 18.83 26.91 -19.38
CA HIS A 26 18.50 28.33 -19.53
C HIS A 26 17.10 28.70 -19.00
N LYS A 27 16.32 27.71 -18.56
CA LYS A 27 14.99 27.93 -17.96
C LYS A 27 15.10 28.36 -16.50
N SER A 28 14.13 29.16 -16.06
CA SER A 28 14.01 29.56 -14.66
C SER A 28 13.89 28.34 -13.74
N VAL A 29 14.33 28.46 -12.48
CA VAL A 29 14.25 27.38 -11.48
C VAL A 29 12.83 26.83 -11.37
N LYS A 30 11.80 27.69 -11.44
CA LYS A 30 10.39 27.27 -11.39
C LYS A 30 10.00 26.39 -12.58
N GLN A 31 10.45 26.74 -13.79
CA GLN A 31 10.19 25.93 -14.99
C GLN A 31 10.92 24.59 -14.94
N ARG A 32 12.19 24.58 -14.54
CA ARG A 32 12.96 23.34 -14.33
C ARG A 32 12.29 22.44 -13.29
N PHE A 33 11.85 23.02 -12.17
CA PHE A 33 11.14 22.30 -11.12
C PHE A 33 9.84 21.67 -11.64
N ALA A 34 9.03 22.44 -12.38
CA ALA A 34 7.78 21.93 -12.96
C ALA A 34 8.02 20.78 -13.95
N ILE A 35 9.08 20.85 -14.76
CA ILE A 35 9.43 19.78 -15.71
C ILE A 35 9.81 18.50 -14.96
N VAL A 36 10.69 18.58 -13.96
CA VAL A 36 11.11 17.41 -13.17
C VAL A 36 9.94 16.84 -12.36
N PHE A 37 9.12 17.70 -11.77
CA PHE A 37 7.93 17.28 -11.01
C PHE A 37 6.88 16.60 -11.89
N GLY A 38 6.87 16.89 -13.19
CA GLY A 38 5.95 16.27 -14.15
C GLY A 38 6.05 14.74 -14.19
N GLY A 39 7.24 14.17 -13.99
CA GLY A 39 7.45 12.72 -13.96
C GLY A 39 6.66 12.04 -12.84
N PRO A 40 6.97 12.33 -11.56
CA PRO A 40 6.23 11.78 -10.42
C PRO A 40 4.74 12.12 -10.44
N LEU A 41 4.39 13.35 -10.84
CA LEU A 41 3.00 13.77 -10.96
C LEU A 41 2.23 12.91 -11.94
N PHE A 42 2.80 12.58 -13.11
CA PHE A 42 2.16 11.73 -14.10
C PHE A 42 1.92 10.31 -13.57
N ASN A 43 2.84 9.76 -12.77
CA ASN A 43 2.62 8.47 -12.11
C ASN A 43 1.44 8.50 -11.14
N LEU A 44 1.28 9.57 -10.36
CA LEU A 44 0.13 9.73 -9.46
C LEU A 44 -1.17 9.94 -10.23
N LEU A 45 -1.16 10.75 -11.30
CA LEU A 45 -2.31 10.96 -12.17
C LEU A 45 -2.73 9.67 -12.88
N PHE A 46 -1.77 8.89 -13.37
CA PHE A 46 -2.04 7.60 -13.99
C PHE A 46 -2.70 6.63 -13.01
N ALA A 47 -2.28 6.62 -11.74
CA ALA A 47 -2.95 5.84 -10.70
C ALA A 47 -4.41 6.29 -10.49
N VAL A 48 -4.67 7.60 -10.42
CA VAL A 48 -6.04 8.14 -10.32
C VAL A 48 -6.89 7.68 -11.51
N VAL A 49 -6.35 7.72 -12.73
CA VAL A 49 -7.06 7.24 -13.94
C VAL A 49 -7.37 5.75 -13.85
N LEU A 50 -6.41 4.92 -13.43
CA LEU A 50 -6.62 3.48 -13.28
C LEU A 50 -7.70 3.16 -12.24
N PHE A 51 -7.66 3.80 -11.07
CA PHE A 51 -8.68 3.60 -10.04
C PHE A 51 -10.04 4.17 -10.45
N PHE A 52 -10.08 5.28 -11.20
CA PHE A 52 -11.32 5.79 -11.76
C PHE A 52 -11.96 4.77 -12.71
N ILE A 53 -11.19 4.22 -13.65
CA ILE A 53 -11.69 3.17 -14.57
C ILE A 53 -12.18 1.96 -13.78
N MET A 54 -11.40 1.53 -12.78
CA MET A 54 -11.76 0.41 -11.92
C MET A 54 -13.11 0.65 -11.22
N PHE A 55 -13.29 1.78 -10.54
CA PHE A 55 -14.52 2.09 -9.82
C PHE A 55 -15.71 2.42 -10.72
N ALA A 56 -15.48 3.03 -11.88
CA ALA A 56 -16.53 3.33 -12.85
C ALA A 56 -17.11 2.06 -13.49
N LEU A 57 -16.26 1.04 -13.72
CA LEU A 57 -16.68 -0.23 -14.32
C LEU A 57 -17.19 -1.23 -13.27
N ALA A 58 -16.49 -1.36 -12.15
CA ALA A 58 -16.80 -2.35 -11.11
C ALA A 58 -17.82 -1.86 -10.07
N GLY A 59 -17.86 -0.56 -9.81
CA GLY A 59 -18.48 0.01 -8.61
C GLY A 59 -17.50 0.09 -7.43
N LEU A 60 -17.99 0.57 -6.29
CA LEU A 60 -17.22 0.62 -5.04
C LEU A 60 -17.36 -0.67 -4.25
N PRO A 61 -16.25 -1.25 -3.76
CA PRO A 61 -16.31 -2.37 -2.84
C PRO A 61 -16.88 -1.90 -1.50
N GLU A 62 -18.04 -2.41 -1.12
CA GLU A 62 -18.65 -2.20 0.18
C GLU A 62 -18.69 -3.52 0.93
N PRO A 63 -18.12 -3.59 2.15
CA PRO A 63 -18.27 -4.76 2.99
C PRO A 63 -19.75 -5.02 3.23
N VAL A 64 -20.19 -6.26 3.03
CA VAL A 64 -21.54 -6.64 3.44
C VAL A 64 -21.60 -6.58 4.95
N ASP A 65 -22.55 -5.82 5.50
CA ASP A 65 -22.79 -5.85 6.94
C ASP A 65 -23.38 -7.21 7.29
N THR A 66 -22.65 -7.95 8.12
CA THR A 66 -22.90 -9.36 8.38
C THR A 66 -22.39 -9.74 9.76
N THR A 67 -23.02 -10.75 10.35
CA THR A 67 -22.58 -11.40 11.58
C THR A 67 -22.03 -12.81 11.31
N ASN A 68 -21.78 -13.12 10.04
CA ASN A 68 -21.23 -14.40 9.62
C ASN A 68 -19.73 -14.47 9.96
N ILE A 69 -19.35 -15.61 10.54
CA ILE A 69 -17.96 -15.94 10.83
C ILE A 69 -17.29 -16.36 9.52
N GLY A 70 -16.27 -15.61 9.10
CA GLY A 70 -15.45 -15.91 7.94
C GLY A 70 -14.42 -16.98 8.24
N GLN A 71 -13.60 -16.75 9.26
CA GLN A 71 -12.60 -17.71 9.71
C GLN A 71 -12.61 -17.82 11.23
N VAL A 72 -12.19 -19.00 11.70
CA VAL A 72 -11.92 -19.30 13.10
C VAL A 72 -10.44 -19.61 13.22
N SER A 73 -9.72 -18.85 14.03
CA SER A 73 -8.28 -19.03 14.22
C SER A 73 -7.97 -20.39 14.86
N PRO A 74 -7.04 -21.19 14.33
CA PRO A 74 -6.64 -22.45 14.95
C PRO A 74 -6.14 -22.25 16.38
N GLY A 75 -6.51 -23.14 17.30
CA GLY A 75 -6.16 -23.11 18.72
C GLY A 75 -6.89 -22.04 19.55
N SER A 76 -7.76 -21.23 18.94
CA SER A 76 -8.47 -20.14 19.59
C SER A 76 -9.57 -20.61 20.55
N VAL A 77 -10.07 -19.68 21.37
CA VAL A 77 -11.24 -19.92 22.24
C VAL A 77 -12.46 -20.30 21.40
N ALA A 78 -12.66 -19.64 20.26
CA ALA A 78 -13.77 -19.93 19.35
C ALA A 78 -13.73 -21.34 18.79
N GLU A 79 -12.55 -21.81 18.37
CA GLU A 79 -12.38 -23.18 17.90
C GLU A 79 -12.70 -24.19 19.00
N LYS A 80 -12.14 -23.98 20.21
CA LYS A 80 -12.38 -24.85 21.38
C LYS A 80 -13.85 -24.84 21.82
N ALA A 81 -14.53 -23.71 21.67
CA ALA A 81 -15.96 -23.56 21.94
C ALA A 81 -16.84 -24.18 20.83
N GLY A 82 -16.25 -24.61 19.72
CA GLY A 82 -16.95 -25.27 18.63
C GLY A 82 -17.62 -24.32 17.64
N LEU A 83 -17.24 -23.04 17.62
CA LEU A 83 -17.60 -22.11 16.53
C LEU A 83 -16.93 -22.54 15.22
N LYS A 84 -17.61 -22.29 14.10
CA LYS A 84 -17.13 -22.68 12.77
C LYS A 84 -17.28 -21.53 11.78
N ALA A 85 -16.43 -21.53 10.77
CA ALA A 85 -16.64 -20.69 9.60
C ALA A 85 -18.01 -20.99 8.98
N GLY A 86 -18.72 -19.94 8.57
CA GLY A 86 -20.09 -20.00 8.07
C GLY A 86 -21.19 -19.89 9.13
N ASP A 87 -20.87 -19.97 10.43
CA ASP A 87 -21.84 -19.68 11.48
C ASP A 87 -22.28 -18.21 11.41
N ARG A 88 -23.58 -17.95 11.59
CA ARG A 88 -24.09 -16.57 11.72
C ARG A 88 -24.42 -16.27 13.17
N ILE A 89 -23.76 -15.27 13.76
CA ILE A 89 -24.03 -14.88 15.15
C ILE A 89 -25.37 -14.13 15.20
N VAL A 90 -26.32 -14.66 15.97
CA VAL A 90 -27.68 -14.11 16.11
C VAL A 90 -27.80 -13.26 17.37
N THR A 91 -27.27 -13.77 18.49
CA THR A 91 -27.22 -13.03 19.75
C THR A 91 -25.93 -13.30 20.53
N ILE A 92 -25.57 -12.35 21.39
CA ILE A 92 -24.54 -12.49 22.42
C ILE A 92 -25.15 -12.01 23.74
N ASP A 93 -25.16 -12.87 24.76
CA ASP A 93 -25.77 -12.62 26.08
C ASP A 93 -27.23 -12.13 25.99
N GLY A 94 -27.98 -12.70 25.05
CA GLY A 94 -29.38 -12.33 24.78
C GLY A 94 -29.58 -11.06 23.96
N GLN A 95 -28.52 -10.29 23.68
CA GLN A 95 -28.58 -9.10 22.82
C GLN A 95 -28.44 -9.49 21.35
N LYS A 96 -29.34 -8.98 20.49
CA LYS A 96 -29.29 -9.23 19.05
C LYS A 96 -28.08 -8.56 18.41
N THR A 97 -27.41 -9.30 17.55
CA THR A 97 -26.30 -8.78 16.74
C THR A 97 -26.76 -8.59 15.30
N LEU A 98 -26.74 -7.35 14.82
CA LEU A 98 -27.10 -6.96 13.45
C LEU A 98 -25.89 -6.62 12.59
N SER A 99 -24.77 -6.25 13.23
CA SER A 99 -23.53 -5.89 12.55
C SER A 99 -22.32 -6.52 13.20
N TRP A 100 -21.24 -6.67 12.44
CA TRP A 100 -19.97 -7.16 12.98
C TRP A 100 -19.37 -6.23 14.03
N GLN A 101 -19.66 -4.93 13.93
CA GLN A 101 -19.26 -3.95 14.93
C GLN A 101 -19.91 -4.26 16.29
N GLN A 102 -21.21 -4.58 16.32
CA GLN A 102 -21.90 -4.97 17.55
C GLN A 102 -21.34 -6.26 18.12
N VAL A 103 -21.06 -7.27 17.28
CA VAL A 103 -20.37 -8.50 17.71
C VAL A 103 -19.05 -8.17 18.40
N SER A 104 -18.22 -7.33 17.77
CA SER A 104 -16.91 -6.94 18.30
C SER A 104 -17.01 -6.14 19.61
N GLU A 105 -17.99 -5.23 19.70
CA GLU A 105 -18.22 -4.42 20.90
C GLU A 105 -18.73 -5.26 22.07
N LEU A 106 -19.67 -6.17 21.86
CA LEU A 106 -20.19 -7.05 22.92
C LEU A 106 -19.10 -7.98 23.46
N ILE A 107 -18.28 -8.58 22.59
CA ILE A 107 -17.14 -9.39 23.01
C ILE A 107 -16.12 -8.55 23.78
N LYS A 108 -15.79 -7.33 23.31
CA LYS A 108 -14.86 -6.43 24.00
C LYS A 108 -15.40 -6.04 25.39
N ASN A 109 -16.67 -5.69 25.48
CA ASN A 109 -17.32 -5.21 26.70
C ASN A 109 -17.58 -6.32 27.74
N SER A 110 -17.49 -7.59 27.35
CA SER A 110 -17.53 -8.73 28.29
C SER A 110 -16.44 -8.66 29.37
N GLY A 111 -15.32 -7.96 29.09
CA GLY A 111 -14.22 -7.83 30.02
C GLY A 111 -13.55 -9.17 30.37
N GLY A 112 -13.62 -10.15 29.46
CA GLY A 112 -13.07 -11.50 29.67
C GLY A 112 -13.98 -12.44 30.46
N LYS A 113 -15.23 -12.03 30.73
CA LYS A 113 -16.26 -12.93 31.30
C LYS A 113 -16.80 -13.87 30.23
N GLU A 114 -17.34 -15.02 30.66
CA GLU A 114 -18.04 -15.93 29.75
C GLU A 114 -19.16 -15.18 29.00
N VAL A 115 -19.19 -15.35 27.69
CA VAL A 115 -20.26 -14.88 26.81
C VAL A 115 -21.03 -16.07 26.26
N VAL A 116 -22.35 -15.93 26.16
CA VAL A 116 -23.25 -16.91 25.58
C VAL A 116 -23.66 -16.45 24.18
N LEU A 117 -23.12 -17.08 23.15
CA LEU A 117 -23.48 -16.83 21.76
C LEU A 117 -24.61 -17.76 21.33
N VAL A 118 -25.58 -17.24 20.60
CA VAL A 118 -26.50 -18.06 19.80
C VAL A 118 -26.10 -17.87 18.34
N VAL A 119 -25.69 -18.96 17.70
CA VAL A 119 -25.32 -18.96 16.28
C VAL A 119 -26.32 -19.76 15.46
N ASP A 120 -26.63 -19.29 14.26
CA ASP A 120 -27.37 -20.05 13.26
C ASP A 120 -26.37 -20.81 12.38
N ARG A 121 -26.44 -22.14 12.46
CA ARG A 121 -25.64 -23.07 11.66
C ARG A 121 -26.56 -23.93 10.82
N GLY A 122 -26.68 -23.59 9.54
CA GLY A 122 -27.54 -24.33 8.60
C GLY A 122 -29.03 -24.31 8.97
N GLY A 123 -29.52 -23.18 9.50
CA GLY A 123 -30.93 -22.99 9.89
C GLY A 123 -31.26 -23.44 11.31
N LYS A 124 -30.26 -23.90 12.08
CA LYS A 124 -30.43 -24.34 13.47
C LYS A 124 -29.71 -23.39 14.42
N ASN A 125 -30.41 -22.95 15.45
CA ASN A 125 -29.81 -22.16 16.52
C ASN A 125 -29.02 -23.07 17.46
N ILE A 126 -27.73 -22.81 17.59
CA ILE A 126 -26.79 -23.51 18.47
C ILE A 126 -26.30 -22.50 19.50
N THR A 127 -26.42 -22.85 20.78
CA THR A 127 -25.86 -22.04 21.87
C THR A 127 -24.42 -22.47 22.12
N VAL A 128 -23.51 -21.49 22.12
CA VAL A 128 -22.08 -21.67 22.35
C VAL A 128 -21.65 -20.78 23.51
N ARG A 129 -20.87 -21.33 24.44
CA ARG A 129 -20.29 -20.58 25.55
C ARG A 129 -18.80 -20.45 25.33
N ALA A 130 -18.29 -19.24 25.47
CA ALA A 130 -16.88 -18.96 25.26
C ALA A 130 -16.40 -17.89 26.23
N VAL A 131 -15.14 -17.97 26.65
CA VAL A 131 -14.51 -16.97 27.53
C VAL A 131 -13.48 -16.19 26.72
N PRO A 132 -13.77 -14.95 26.31
CA PRO A 132 -12.85 -14.14 25.51
C PRO A 132 -11.50 -13.96 26.20
N THR A 133 -10.43 -14.12 25.44
CA THR A 133 -9.06 -13.93 25.95
C THR A 133 -8.53 -12.58 25.51
N MET A 134 -7.78 -11.90 26.39
CA MET A 134 -7.12 -10.65 26.04
C MET A 134 -6.00 -10.93 25.05
N GLU A 135 -6.09 -10.32 23.88
CA GLU A 135 -5.07 -10.43 22.84
C GLU A 135 -4.54 -9.05 22.44
N LYS A 136 -3.26 -9.02 22.11
CA LYS A 136 -2.58 -7.85 21.56
C LYS A 136 -3.04 -7.65 20.12
N VAL A 137 -3.71 -6.54 19.85
CA VAL A 137 -4.14 -6.16 18.51
C VAL A 137 -2.97 -5.56 17.77
N LYS A 138 -2.58 -6.17 16.67
CA LYS A 138 -1.56 -5.65 15.78
C LYS A 138 -2.19 -4.85 14.65
N ASN A 139 -1.57 -3.72 14.28
CA ASN A 139 -1.93 -3.01 13.06
C ASN A 139 -1.38 -3.74 11.81
N ILE A 140 -1.63 -3.18 10.63
CA ILE A 140 -1.14 -3.70 9.34
C ILE A 140 0.39 -3.78 9.23
N PHE A 141 1.13 -3.08 10.11
CA PHE A 141 2.59 -3.08 10.17
C PHE A 141 3.13 -4.00 11.28
N GLY A 142 2.26 -4.71 12.01
CA GLY A 142 2.65 -5.65 13.07
C GLY A 142 2.85 -5.03 14.45
N GLU A 143 2.64 -3.72 14.60
CA GLU A 143 2.78 -3.03 15.89
C GLU A 143 1.56 -3.27 16.76
N VAL A 144 1.79 -3.47 18.06
CA VAL A 144 0.71 -3.59 19.03
C VAL A 144 0.09 -2.21 19.24
N VAL A 145 -1.13 -2.02 18.73
CA VAL A 145 -1.89 -0.76 18.83
C VAL A 145 -2.91 -0.77 19.96
N GLY A 146 -3.01 -1.89 20.68
CA GLY A 146 -3.85 -2.00 21.86
C GLY A 146 -4.06 -3.46 22.26
N GLU A 147 -4.88 -3.64 23.28
CA GLU A 147 -5.28 -4.94 23.79
C GLU A 147 -6.80 -4.99 23.83
N ARG A 148 -7.40 -6.08 23.34
CA ARG A 148 -8.84 -6.30 23.44
C ARG A 148 -9.15 -7.77 23.63
N TYR A 149 -10.28 -8.03 24.28
CA TYR A 149 -10.81 -9.38 24.41
C TYR A 149 -11.30 -9.89 23.05
N LEU A 150 -10.82 -11.07 22.65
CA LEU A 150 -11.13 -11.72 21.38
C LEU A 150 -11.49 -13.19 21.60
N LEU A 151 -12.32 -13.71 20.69
CA LEU A 151 -12.61 -15.14 20.59
C LEU A 151 -11.73 -15.86 19.57
N GLY A 152 -11.05 -15.12 18.68
CA GLY A 152 -10.33 -15.69 17.53
C GLY A 152 -11.24 -15.98 16.34
N ILE A 153 -12.21 -15.11 16.08
CA ILE A 153 -13.09 -15.16 14.89
C ILE A 153 -12.90 -13.89 14.06
N THR A 154 -13.03 -14.04 12.74
CA THR A 154 -13.04 -12.92 11.79
C THR A 154 -14.37 -12.86 11.06
N ARG A 155 -14.72 -11.67 10.56
CA ARG A 155 -15.91 -11.47 9.71
C ARG A 155 -15.71 -12.21 8.39
N SER A 156 -16.79 -12.69 7.78
CA SER A 156 -16.74 -13.12 6.38
C SER A 156 -16.35 -11.95 5.46
N ASP A 157 -15.42 -12.21 4.53
CA ASP A 157 -14.91 -11.23 3.57
C ASP A 157 -15.85 -11.01 2.37
N GLU A 158 -17.17 -11.08 2.60
CA GLU A 158 -18.15 -10.82 1.56
C GLU A 158 -18.13 -9.32 1.20
N ILE A 159 -17.69 -9.03 -0.01
CA ILE A 159 -17.67 -7.68 -0.58
C ILE A 159 -18.77 -7.61 -1.62
N ARG A 160 -19.63 -6.61 -1.49
CA ARG A 160 -20.61 -6.27 -2.52
C ARG A 160 -20.15 -5.01 -3.24
N TYR A 161 -20.21 -5.05 -4.57
CA TYR A 161 -19.91 -3.87 -5.37
C TYR A 161 -21.18 -3.03 -5.55
N ARG A 162 -21.18 -1.82 -4.97
CA ARG A 162 -22.24 -0.84 -5.20
C ARG A 162 -21.91 -0.04 -6.45
N LYS A 163 -22.85 0.00 -7.41
CA LYS A 163 -22.72 0.87 -8.58
C LYS A 163 -22.71 2.32 -8.15
N VAL A 164 -21.78 3.10 -8.69
CA VAL A 164 -21.59 4.51 -8.37
C VAL A 164 -21.55 5.36 -9.63
N GLY A 165 -21.91 6.65 -9.48
CA GLY A 165 -21.83 7.59 -10.59
C GLY A 165 -20.40 8.01 -10.91
N VAL A 166 -20.22 8.72 -12.03
CA VAL A 166 -18.90 9.23 -12.47
C VAL A 166 -18.24 10.11 -11.41
N VAL A 167 -18.98 11.04 -10.81
CA VAL A 167 -18.46 11.97 -9.79
C VAL A 167 -17.97 11.22 -8.55
N GLU A 168 -18.74 10.23 -8.10
CA GLU A 168 -18.38 9.42 -6.93
C GLU A 168 -17.17 8.53 -7.25
N SER A 169 -17.08 7.99 -8.47
CA SER A 169 -15.91 7.22 -8.94
C SER A 169 -14.64 8.04 -8.97
N VAL A 170 -14.70 9.30 -9.42
CA VAL A 170 -13.55 10.23 -9.40
C VAL A 170 -13.12 10.50 -7.97
N LYS A 171 -14.07 10.83 -7.07
CA LYS A 171 -13.75 11.06 -5.65
C LYS A 171 -13.09 9.83 -5.03
N ALA A 172 -13.65 8.64 -5.27
CA ALA A 172 -13.10 7.39 -4.77
C ALA A 172 -11.69 7.11 -5.32
N ALA A 173 -11.42 7.42 -6.60
CA ALA A 173 -10.10 7.27 -7.19
C ALA A 173 -9.05 8.16 -6.50
N PHE A 174 -9.38 9.42 -6.19
CA PHE A 174 -8.51 10.31 -5.43
C PHE A 174 -8.29 9.79 -4.00
N ILE A 175 -9.35 9.36 -3.31
CA ILE A 175 -9.26 8.80 -1.96
C ILE A 175 -8.38 7.55 -1.96
N GLN A 176 -8.58 6.65 -2.91
CA GLN A 176 -7.79 5.43 -3.03
C GLN A 176 -6.32 5.73 -3.31
N THR A 177 -6.04 6.67 -4.21
CA THR A 177 -4.67 7.13 -4.50
C THR A 177 -4.04 7.71 -3.24
N TRP A 178 -4.75 8.56 -2.50
CA TRP A 178 -4.28 9.15 -1.25
C TRP A 178 -3.99 8.09 -0.18
N ASN A 179 -4.88 7.12 -0.02
CA ASN A 179 -4.69 6.01 0.92
C ASN A 179 -3.42 5.23 0.58
N LEU A 180 -3.17 4.95 -0.70
CA LEU A 180 -1.94 4.29 -1.12
C LEU A 180 -0.71 5.17 -0.90
N ILE A 181 -0.77 6.47 -1.18
CA ILE A 181 0.33 7.40 -0.87
C ILE A 181 0.66 7.34 0.62
N TYR A 182 -0.36 7.44 1.49
CA TYR A 182 -0.18 7.36 2.94
C TYR A 182 0.45 6.04 3.36
N LEU A 183 -0.08 4.91 2.86
CA LEU A 183 0.44 3.58 3.16
C LEU A 183 1.87 3.38 2.68
N THR A 184 2.22 3.89 1.49
CA THR A 184 3.59 3.80 0.95
C THR A 184 4.55 4.61 1.80
N ILE A 185 4.21 5.85 2.15
CA ILE A 185 5.05 6.70 3.01
C ILE A 185 5.21 6.05 4.38
N MET A 186 4.12 5.61 5.01
CA MET A 186 4.16 4.94 6.31
C MET A 186 4.96 3.64 6.25
N GLY A 187 4.84 2.86 5.18
CA GLY A 187 5.64 1.65 4.95
C GLY A 187 7.13 1.96 4.92
N ILE A 188 7.55 3.00 4.19
CA ILE A 188 8.95 3.46 4.16
C ILE A 188 9.42 3.87 5.56
N VAL A 189 8.62 4.67 6.28
CA VAL A 189 8.94 5.10 7.66
C VAL A 189 9.09 3.89 8.58
N LYS A 190 8.18 2.92 8.52
CA LYS A 190 8.21 1.73 9.37
C LYS A 190 9.37 0.79 9.06
N ILE A 191 9.88 0.79 7.82
CA ILE A 191 11.12 0.09 7.47
C ILE A 191 12.33 0.80 8.11
N ILE A 192 12.38 2.13 8.06
CA ILE A 192 13.45 2.93 8.69
C ILE A 192 13.45 2.74 10.21
N GLU A 193 12.27 2.70 10.83
CA GLU A 193 12.07 2.41 12.26
C GLU A 193 12.36 0.94 12.63
N ARG A 194 12.67 0.08 11.66
CA ARG A 194 12.90 -1.37 11.82
C ARG A 194 11.70 -2.15 12.37
N VAL A 195 10.50 -1.60 12.24
CA VAL A 195 9.24 -2.28 12.56
C VAL A 195 8.91 -3.30 11.47
N VAL A 196 9.03 -2.87 10.21
CA VAL A 196 8.83 -3.74 9.04
C VAL A 196 10.21 -4.20 8.56
N PRO A 197 10.47 -5.52 8.48
CA PRO A 197 11.74 -6.04 7.98
C PRO A 197 12.01 -5.56 6.55
N ALA A 198 13.24 -5.12 6.27
CA ALA A 198 13.63 -4.71 4.91
C ALA A 198 13.56 -5.86 3.89
N SER A 199 13.54 -7.12 4.34
CA SER A 199 13.30 -8.31 3.52
C SER A 199 11.88 -8.40 2.95
N GLU A 200 10.95 -7.57 3.43
CA GLU A 200 9.61 -7.46 2.83
C GLU A 200 9.58 -6.59 1.58
N LEU A 201 10.64 -5.83 1.29
CA LEU A 201 10.78 -5.12 0.02
C LEU A 201 10.80 -6.13 -1.13
N GLY A 202 9.81 -6.04 -2.01
CA GLY A 202 9.70 -6.92 -3.17
C GLY A 202 10.69 -6.53 -4.26
N GLY A 203 11.43 -7.51 -4.78
CA GLY A 203 12.29 -7.30 -5.93
C GLY A 203 11.61 -7.47 -7.28
N PRO A 204 12.37 -7.27 -8.37
CA PRO A 204 11.85 -7.37 -9.72
C PRO A 204 11.21 -8.73 -10.02
N ILE A 205 11.76 -9.82 -9.47
CA ILE A 205 11.23 -11.17 -9.69
C ILE A 205 9.90 -11.31 -8.94
N ARG A 206 9.86 -10.90 -7.66
CA ARG A 206 8.62 -10.95 -6.86
C ARG A 206 7.52 -10.07 -7.46
N ILE A 207 7.85 -8.90 -8.01
CA ILE A 207 6.89 -8.04 -8.71
C ILE A 207 6.31 -8.75 -9.93
N ALA A 208 7.14 -9.44 -10.72
CA ALA A 208 6.67 -10.20 -11.88
C ALA A 208 5.77 -11.38 -11.48
N GLU A 209 6.13 -12.12 -10.42
CA GLU A 209 5.31 -13.20 -9.88
C GLU A 209 3.95 -12.70 -9.38
N ILE A 210 3.94 -11.64 -8.58
CA ILE A 210 2.69 -11.04 -8.07
C ILE A 210 1.87 -10.51 -9.24
N ALA A 211 2.47 -9.86 -10.23
CA ALA A 211 1.75 -9.40 -11.42
C ALA A 211 1.02 -10.55 -12.13
N GLY A 212 1.67 -11.71 -12.28
CA GLY A 212 1.06 -12.93 -12.81
C GLY A 212 -0.14 -13.40 -11.98
N GLN A 213 0.02 -13.49 -10.66
CA GLN A 213 -1.06 -13.85 -9.74
C GLN A 213 -2.25 -12.88 -9.80
N GLN A 214 -1.99 -11.56 -9.88
CA GLN A 214 -3.03 -10.55 -9.97
C GLN A 214 -3.78 -10.63 -11.32
N LEU A 215 -3.07 -10.95 -12.40
CA LEU A 215 -3.69 -11.19 -13.71
C LEU A 215 -4.61 -12.43 -13.67
N GLU A 216 -4.15 -13.54 -13.09
CA GLU A 216 -4.96 -14.75 -12.88
C GLU A 216 -6.18 -14.50 -12.00
N ALA A 217 -6.04 -13.65 -10.97
CA ALA A 217 -7.13 -13.23 -10.11
C ALA A 217 -8.13 -12.28 -10.80
N GLY A 218 -7.83 -11.83 -12.01
CA GLY A 218 -8.72 -11.05 -12.86
C GLY A 218 -8.33 -9.58 -13.03
N TRP A 219 -8.98 -8.94 -14.00
CA TRP A 219 -8.62 -7.60 -14.47
C TRP A 219 -8.68 -6.51 -13.38
N MET A 220 -9.58 -6.65 -12.40
CA MET A 220 -9.73 -5.66 -11.32
C MET A 220 -8.52 -5.66 -10.38
N ASN A 221 -8.03 -6.86 -10.05
CA ASN A 221 -6.82 -7.07 -9.26
C ASN A 221 -5.58 -6.53 -10.00
N LEU A 222 -5.51 -6.79 -11.31
CA LEU A 222 -4.44 -6.24 -12.15
C LEU A 222 -4.46 -4.70 -12.21
N LEU A 223 -5.63 -4.07 -12.43
CA LEU A 223 -5.77 -2.60 -12.43
C LEU A 223 -5.35 -2.01 -11.08
N TYR A 224 -5.80 -2.63 -9.99
CA TYR A 224 -5.42 -2.20 -8.64
C TYR A 224 -3.91 -2.28 -8.44
N PHE A 225 -3.29 -3.38 -8.86
CA PHE A 225 -1.85 -3.60 -8.76
C PHE A 225 -1.04 -2.61 -9.61
N MET A 226 -1.47 -2.33 -10.84
CA MET A 226 -0.85 -1.29 -11.67
C MET A 226 -0.96 0.10 -11.03
N GLY A 227 -2.11 0.42 -10.45
CA GLY A 227 -2.32 1.67 -9.71
C GLY A 227 -1.38 1.77 -8.50
N LEU A 228 -1.25 0.67 -7.73
CA LEU A 228 -0.32 0.57 -6.61
C LEU A 228 1.14 0.77 -7.03
N LEU A 229 1.59 0.11 -8.11
CA LEU A 229 2.94 0.29 -8.65
C LEU A 229 3.17 1.72 -9.13
N SER A 230 2.17 2.33 -9.76
CA SER A 230 2.25 3.71 -10.23
C SER A 230 2.37 4.70 -9.05
N VAL A 231 1.58 4.53 -7.99
CA VAL A 231 1.73 5.33 -6.76
C VAL A 231 3.11 5.14 -6.15
N ASN A 232 3.58 3.89 -6.02
CA ASN A 232 4.90 3.61 -5.47
C ASN A 232 6.02 4.27 -6.28
N LEU A 233 5.99 4.17 -7.61
CA LEU A 233 7.00 4.81 -8.46
C LEU A 233 6.92 6.34 -8.36
N GLY A 234 5.71 6.92 -8.29
CA GLY A 234 5.52 8.35 -8.06
C GLY A 234 6.13 8.81 -6.73
N ILE A 235 5.83 8.12 -5.63
CA ILE A 235 6.34 8.47 -4.30
C ILE A 235 7.84 8.24 -4.18
N LEU A 236 8.35 7.10 -4.66
CA LEU A 236 9.79 6.80 -4.63
C LEU A 236 10.59 7.81 -5.47
N ASN A 237 10.06 8.22 -6.63
CA ASN A 237 10.69 9.25 -7.44
C ASN A 237 10.63 10.65 -6.80
N LEU A 238 9.81 10.89 -5.78
CA LEU A 238 9.82 12.16 -5.03
C LEU A 238 10.82 12.16 -3.86
N LEU A 239 11.39 11.01 -3.50
CA LEU A 239 12.38 10.95 -2.43
C LEU A 239 13.64 11.73 -2.83
N PRO A 240 14.32 12.40 -1.87
CA PRO A 240 15.54 13.17 -2.12
C PRO A 240 16.76 12.26 -2.29
N ILE A 241 16.64 11.25 -3.15
CA ILE A 241 17.70 10.30 -3.49
C ILE A 241 18.35 10.80 -4.78
N PRO A 242 19.68 11.02 -4.80
CA PRO A 242 20.38 11.40 -6.01
C PRO A 242 20.15 10.37 -7.13
N VAL A 243 20.04 10.82 -8.39
CA VAL A 243 19.70 10.04 -9.60
C VAL A 243 18.20 9.85 -9.84
N LEU A 244 17.36 10.00 -8.81
CA LEU A 244 15.91 10.09 -8.97
C LEU A 244 15.45 11.54 -9.18
N ASP A 245 14.24 11.71 -9.72
CA ASP A 245 13.63 13.01 -9.97
C ASP A 245 13.62 13.88 -8.69
N GLY A 246 13.34 13.30 -7.53
CA GLY A 246 13.30 13.96 -6.24
C GLY A 246 14.66 14.49 -5.77
N GLY A 247 15.76 13.85 -6.18
CA GLY A 247 17.12 14.40 -6.00
C GLY A 247 17.32 15.69 -6.79
N HIS A 248 16.85 15.74 -8.04
CA HIS A 248 16.88 16.96 -8.84
C HIS A 248 15.96 18.05 -8.27
N LEU A 249 14.74 17.69 -7.82
CA LEU A 249 13.84 18.61 -7.13
C LEU A 249 14.48 19.18 -5.86
N PHE A 250 15.19 18.35 -5.10
CA PHE A 250 15.91 18.77 -3.90
C PHE A 250 17.01 19.80 -4.24
N PHE A 251 17.83 19.55 -5.26
CA PHE A 251 18.86 20.51 -5.70
C PHE A 251 18.25 21.81 -6.23
N LEU A 252 17.18 21.75 -7.00
CA LEU A 252 16.46 22.94 -7.49
C LEU A 252 15.83 23.73 -6.34
N THR A 253 15.36 23.06 -5.30
CA THR A 253 14.86 23.71 -4.09
C THR A 253 15.99 24.46 -3.38
N ILE A 254 17.16 23.84 -3.22
CA ILE A 254 18.35 24.49 -2.65
C ILE A 254 18.80 25.68 -3.51
N GLU A 255 18.82 25.53 -4.84
CA GLU A 255 19.15 26.60 -5.77
C GLU A 255 18.19 27.79 -5.64
N GLY A 256 16.88 27.52 -5.57
CA GLY A 256 15.84 28.54 -5.37
C GLY A 256 15.98 29.30 -4.05
N LEU A 257 16.35 28.61 -2.96
CA LEU A 257 16.59 29.24 -1.65
C LEU A 257 17.91 30.03 -1.61
N ARG A 258 18.95 29.57 -2.29
CA ARG A 258 20.29 30.20 -2.28
C ARG A 258 20.46 31.29 -3.35
N GLY A 259 19.57 31.33 -4.34
CA GLY A 259 19.67 32.23 -5.50
C GLY A 259 20.84 31.91 -6.44
N LYS A 260 21.54 30.79 -6.24
CA LYS A 260 22.68 30.36 -7.07
C LYS A 260 22.70 28.84 -7.24
N PRO A 261 23.16 28.34 -8.41
CA PRO A 261 23.19 26.91 -8.69
C PRO A 261 24.10 26.15 -7.73
N VAL A 262 23.77 24.88 -7.49
CA VAL A 262 24.63 23.93 -6.77
C VAL A 262 25.85 23.63 -7.66
N SER A 263 27.03 23.48 -7.06
CA SER A 263 28.25 23.23 -7.84
C SER A 263 28.25 21.85 -8.48
N ASP A 264 28.81 21.76 -9.69
CA ASP A 264 28.85 20.52 -10.49
C ASP A 264 29.50 19.37 -9.73
N ARG A 265 30.60 19.65 -9.02
CA ARG A 265 31.30 18.67 -8.19
C ARG A 265 30.41 18.06 -7.12
N VAL A 266 29.53 18.86 -6.50
CA VAL A 266 28.60 18.36 -5.48
C VAL A 266 27.54 17.47 -6.15
N MET A 267 26.98 17.91 -7.28
CA MET A 267 25.97 17.15 -8.01
C MET A 267 26.52 15.80 -8.52
N GLU A 268 27.73 15.78 -9.08
CA GLU A 268 28.41 14.55 -9.52
C GLU A 268 28.67 13.58 -8.36
N ILE A 269 29.21 14.08 -7.24
CA ILE A 269 29.47 13.24 -6.06
C ILE A 269 28.17 12.67 -5.53
N SER A 270 27.12 13.50 -5.40
CA SER A 270 25.81 13.05 -4.97
C SER A 270 25.24 11.99 -5.91
N GLN A 271 25.33 12.17 -7.22
CA GLN A 271 24.88 11.18 -8.20
C GLN A 271 25.64 9.86 -8.06
N LYS A 272 26.97 9.88 -7.94
CA LYS A 272 27.79 8.67 -7.73
C LYS A 272 27.38 7.92 -6.45
N ILE A 273 27.14 8.65 -5.36
CA ILE A 273 26.63 8.08 -4.11
C ILE A 273 25.24 7.48 -4.33
N GLY A 274 24.35 8.18 -5.03
CA GLY A 274 23.00 7.69 -5.34
C GLY A 274 23.02 6.40 -6.15
N ILE A 275 23.82 6.33 -7.21
CA ILE A 275 23.98 5.11 -8.03
C ILE A 275 24.52 3.97 -7.18
N ALA A 276 25.56 4.19 -6.38
CA ALA A 276 26.13 3.16 -5.52
C ALA A 276 25.11 2.63 -4.50
N LEU A 277 24.32 3.52 -3.89
CA LEU A 277 23.25 3.16 -2.95
C LEU A 277 22.15 2.36 -3.64
N LEU A 278 21.66 2.82 -4.80
CA LEU A 278 20.62 2.13 -5.57
C LEU A 278 21.11 0.76 -6.05
N ALA A 279 22.34 0.66 -6.56
CA ALA A 279 22.93 -0.61 -6.96
C ALA A 279 23.03 -1.59 -5.79
N THR A 280 23.47 -1.13 -4.62
CA THR A 280 23.54 -1.95 -3.40
C THR A 280 22.16 -2.43 -2.98
N LEU A 281 21.15 -1.56 -2.99
CA LEU A 281 19.77 -1.92 -2.68
C LEU A 281 19.21 -2.92 -3.69
N MET A 282 19.43 -2.71 -4.99
CA MET A 282 19.00 -3.62 -6.05
C MET A 282 19.63 -5.00 -5.89
N LEU A 283 20.94 -5.07 -5.61
CA LEU A 283 21.63 -6.33 -5.35
C LEU A 283 21.08 -7.04 -4.11
N PHE A 284 20.84 -6.30 -3.01
CA PHE A 284 20.24 -6.85 -1.79
C PHE A 284 18.86 -7.44 -2.03
N VAL A 285 17.98 -6.68 -2.71
CA VAL A 285 16.62 -7.11 -3.00
C VAL A 285 16.61 -8.29 -3.98
N PHE A 286 17.47 -8.28 -5.00
CA PHE A 286 17.62 -9.39 -5.94
C PHE A 286 18.17 -10.66 -5.28
N TYR A 287 19.15 -10.51 -4.38
CA TYR A 287 19.64 -11.62 -3.55
C TYR A 287 18.51 -12.23 -2.71
N ASN A 288 17.68 -11.40 -2.08
CA ASN A 288 16.54 -11.87 -1.30
C ASN A 288 15.50 -12.62 -2.15
N ASP A 289 15.23 -12.15 -3.37
CA ASP A 289 14.35 -12.83 -4.32
C ASP A 289 14.92 -14.22 -4.69
N ILE A 290 16.20 -14.31 -5.09
CA ILE A 290 16.85 -15.59 -5.42
C ILE A 290 16.83 -16.54 -4.23
N PHE A 291 17.25 -16.07 -3.06
CA PHE A 291 17.31 -16.89 -1.85
C PHE A 291 15.93 -17.49 -1.51
N ARG A 292 14.88 -16.70 -1.67
CA ARG A 292 13.49 -17.15 -1.44
C ARG A 292 13.05 -18.21 -2.43
N ILE A 293 13.37 -18.05 -3.71
CA ILE A 293 13.06 -19.03 -4.76
C ILE A 293 13.80 -20.34 -4.49
N VAL A 294 15.10 -20.28 -4.23
CA VAL A 294 15.92 -21.45 -3.91
C VAL A 294 15.37 -22.17 -2.68
N ARG A 295 15.00 -21.44 -1.62
CA ARG A 295 14.38 -22.02 -0.42
C ARG A 295 13.05 -22.71 -0.73
N ARG A 296 12.19 -22.12 -1.59
CA ARG A 296 10.93 -22.74 -2.03
C ARG A 296 11.17 -24.06 -2.78
N TRP A 297 12.22 -24.14 -3.59
CA TRP A 297 12.62 -25.36 -4.29
C TRP A 297 13.19 -26.43 -3.36
N MET A 298 13.91 -26.02 -2.31
CA MET A 298 14.50 -26.93 -1.33
C MET A 298 13.52 -27.42 -0.25
N GLY A 299 12.24 -27.01 -0.30
CA GLY A 299 11.17 -27.58 0.54
C GLY A 299 11.25 -27.24 2.04
N SER A 300 11.70 -26.03 2.41
CA SER A 300 11.84 -25.57 3.82
C SER A 300 11.29 -24.18 4.08
#